data_AF-A0A4D6MQE7-F1
#
_entry.id   AF-A0A4D6MQE7-F1
#
_cell.length_a   1.000
_cell.length_b   1.000
_cell.length_c   1.000
_cell.angle_alpha   90.00
_cell.angle_beta   90.00
_cell.angle_gamma   90.00
#
_symmetry.space_group_name_H-M   'P 1'
#
loop_
_entity.id
_entity.type
_entity.pdbx_description
1 polymer ?
#
loop_
_entity_poly.entity_id
_entity_poly.type
_entity_poly.pdbx_seq_one_letter_code
_entity_poly.pdbx_strand_id
1 'polypeptide(L)' 'MFYGAVVWDPWLIVAQIVCLQCLYYITLGLLLSILVGTRVSRMSLVYFFDYVAITTSTVTGWCVIASFMLSSVTG' A
#
# COMPACT_ATOMS: atom_id res chain seq x y z
N MET A 1 5.80 26.66 -13.41
CA MET A 1 4.36 26.43 -13.14
C MET A 1 3.63 26.60 -14.46
N PHE A 2 3.09 25.53 -15.04
CA PHE A 2 2.46 25.59 -16.37
C PHE A 2 1.10 26.33 -16.35
N TYR A 3 0.51 26.46 -15.16
CA TYR A 3 -0.48 27.47 -14.78
C TYR A 3 -0.06 28.03 -13.41
N GLY A 4 -0.18 29.34 -13.17
CA GLY A 4 0.31 30.01 -11.96
C GLY A 4 -0.19 29.37 -10.64
N ALA A 5 0.50 29.69 -9.53
CA ALA A 5 0.40 29.01 -8.22
C ALA A 5 -0.99 28.88 -7.58
N VAL A 6 -2.03 29.45 -8.17
CA VAL A 6 -3.40 29.55 -7.61
C VAL A 6 -4.47 29.15 -8.64
N VAL A 7 -4.07 28.69 -9.84
CA VAL A 7 -5.02 28.21 -10.85
C VAL A 7 -5.06 26.68 -10.79
N TRP A 8 -6.26 26.13 -10.96
CA TRP A 8 -6.49 24.70 -11.02
C TRP A 8 -5.62 24.07 -12.12
N ASP A 9 -4.67 23.22 -11.73
CA ASP A 9 -3.79 22.49 -12.64
C ASP A 9 -4.13 20.98 -12.57
N PRO A 10 -4.91 20.45 -13.53
CA PRO A 10 -5.36 19.06 -13.52
C PRO A 10 -4.18 18.08 -13.58
N TRP A 11 -3.11 18.46 -14.26
CA TRP A 11 -1.95 17.59 -14.41
C TRP A 11 -1.23 17.39 -13.08
N LEU A 12 -1.10 18.47 -12.30
CA LEU A 12 -0.48 18.45 -10.98
C LEU A 12 -1.29 17.63 -9.98
N ILE A 13 -2.63 17.71 -10.03
CA ILE A 13 -3.52 16.88 -9.21
C ILE A 13 -3.38 15.39 -9.57
N VAL A 14 -3.39 15.05 -10.86
CA VAL A 14 -3.20 13.66 -11.30
C VAL A 14 -1.83 13.14 -10.86
N ALA A 15 -0.77 13.93 -11.02
CA ALA A 15 0.57 13.58 -10.57
C ALA A 15 0.63 13.36 -9.05
N GLN A 16 -0.06 14.17 -8.25
CA GLN A 16 -0.16 13.99 -6.80
C GLN A 16 -0.89 12.70 -6.42
N ILE A 17 -2.02 12.39 -7.06
CA ILE A 17 -2.77 11.15 -6.81
C ILE A 17 -1.90 9.94 -7.14
N VAL A 18 -1.23 9.95 -8.31
CA VAL A 18 -0.34 8.85 -8.70
C VAL A 18 0.83 8.72 -7.72
N CYS A 19 1.43 9.84 -7.29
CA CYS A 19 2.52 9.85 -6.33
C CYS A 19 2.12 9.20 -5.00
N LEU A 20 0.98 9.60 -4.44
CA LEU A 20 0.47 9.02 -3.18
C LEU A 20 0.16 7.53 -3.33
N GLN A 21 -0.44 7.12 -4.45
CA GLN A 21 -0.70 5.70 -4.69
C GLN A 21 0.58 4.89 -4.81
N CYS A 22 1.60 5.40 -5.51
CA CYS A 22 2.90 4.75 -5.58
C CYS A 22 3.54 4.61 -4.20
N LEU A 23 3.54 5.68 -3.39
CA LEU A 23 4.07 5.65 -2.02
C LEU A 23 3.33 4.63 -1.14
N TYR A 24 2.00 4.59 -1.24
CA TYR A 24 1.19 3.62 -0.52
C TYR A 24 1.54 2.17 -0.90
N TYR A 25 1.56 1.83 -2.19
CA TYR A 25 1.85 0.46 -2.63
C TYR A 25 3.30 0.03 -2.39
N ILE A 26 4.27 0.95 -2.48
CA ILE A 26 5.67 0.68 -2.12
C ILE A 26 5.76 0.36 -0.62
N THR A 27 5.13 1.17 0.22
CA THR A 27 5.14 0.97 1.67
C THR A 27 4.45 -0.32 2.05
N LEU A 28 3.28 -0.59 1.46
CA LEU A 28 2.54 -1.84 1.67
C LEU A 28 3.37 -3.05 1.25
N GLY A 29 4.02 -3.00 0.10
CA GLY A 29 4.87 -4.10 -0.36
C GLY A 29 6.07 -4.35 0.54
N LEU A 30 6.70 -3.29 1.05
CA LEU A 30 7.80 -3.40 2.00
C LEU A 30 7.33 -4.04 3.31
N LEU A 31 6.20 -3.58 3.87
CA LEU A 31 5.64 -4.12 5.09
C LEU A 31 5.18 -5.57 4.95
N LEU A 32 4.52 -5.91 3.84
CA LEU A 32 4.15 -7.29 3.54
C LEU A 32 5.39 -8.17 3.41
N SER A 33 6.45 -7.71 2.73
CA SER A 33 7.71 -8.46 2.59
C SER A 33 8.35 -8.78 3.93
N ILE A 34 8.36 -7.81 4.87
CA ILE A 34 8.94 -8.00 6.21
C ILE A 34 8.05 -8.88 7.10
N LEU A 35 6.73 -8.60 7.15
CA LEU A 35 5.82 -9.23 8.10
C LEU A 35 5.28 -10.59 7.63
N VAL A 36 4.98 -10.71 6.34
CA VAL A 36 4.38 -11.92 5.73
C VAL A 36 5.44 -12.76 5.04
N GLY A 37 6.43 -12.14 4.37
CA GLY A 37 7.50 -12.85 3.66
C GLY A 37 8.41 -13.67 4.58
N THR A 38 8.52 -13.29 5.86
CA THR A 38 9.23 -14.08 6.87
C THR A 38 8.46 -15.31 7.35
N ARG A 39 7.15 -15.41 7.04
CA ARG A 39 6.27 -16.50 7.50
C ARG A 39 5.84 -17.45 6.40
N VAL A 40 5.86 -17.01 5.15
CA VAL A 40 5.34 -17.78 4.00
C VAL A 40 6.50 -18.13 3.06
N SER A 41 6.55 -19.39 2.62
CA SER A 41 7.59 -19.88 1.70
C SER A 41 7.52 -19.30 0.29
N ARG A 42 6.35 -18.80 -0.12
CA ARG A 42 6.10 -18.16 -1.42
C ARG A 42 5.28 -16.89 -1.23
N MET A 43 5.90 -15.75 -1.52
CA MET A 43 5.21 -14.47 -1.64
C MET A 43 4.43 -14.40 -2.95
N SER A 44 3.18 -13.93 -2.88
CA SER A 44 2.27 -13.81 -4.03
C SER A 44 1.46 -12.51 -3.95
N LEU A 45 1.01 -12.04 -5.12
CA LEU A 45 0.14 -10.85 -5.26
C LEU A 45 -1.22 -11.01 -4.56
N VAL A 46 -1.61 -12.23 -4.20
CA VAL A 46 -2.83 -12.50 -3.43
C VAL A 46 -2.83 -11.71 -2.12
N TYR A 47 -1.68 -11.53 -1.46
CA TYR A 47 -1.58 -10.76 -0.22
C TYR A 47 -1.80 -9.24 -0.43
N PHE A 48 -1.69 -8.74 -1.66
CA PHE A 48 -1.96 -7.34 -1.99
C PHE A 48 -3.42 -7.08 -2.35
N PHE A 49 -4.02 -7.96 -3.15
CA PHE A 49 -5.28 -7.67 -3.84
C PHE A 49 -6.46 -8.54 -3.40
N ASP A 50 -6.20 -9.69 -2.78
CA ASP A 50 -7.26 -10.61 -2.40
C ASP A 50 -7.69 -10.37 -0.95
N TYR A 51 -8.99 -10.11 -0.76
CA TYR A 51 -9.56 -9.92 0.57
C TYR A 51 -9.48 -11.20 1.42
N VAL A 52 -9.38 -12.38 0.80
CA VAL A 52 -9.28 -13.66 1.50
C VAL A 52 -7.99 -13.74 2.33
N ALA A 53 -6.94 -12.99 1.95
CA ALA A 53 -5.71 -12.89 2.73
C ALA A 53 -5.90 -12.15 4.06
N ILE A 54 -6.96 -11.34 4.18
CA ILE A 54 -7.32 -10.58 5.38
C ILE A 54 -8.19 -11.46 6.28
N THR A 55 -7.54 -12.28 7.11
CA THR A 55 -8.22 -13.19 8.04
C THR A 55 -7.71 -13.02 9.47
N THR A 56 -8.62 -13.08 10.44
CA THR A 56 -8.28 -13.05 11.87
C THR A 56 -8.00 -14.43 12.45
N SER A 57 -8.20 -15.49 11.66
CA SER A 57 -8.04 -16.89 12.09
C SER A 57 -6.59 -17.36 12.07
N THR A 58 -5.67 -16.63 11.41
CA THR A 58 -4.27 -17.02 11.26
C THR A 58 -3.33 -15.88 11.62
N VAL A 59 -2.15 -16.22 12.14
CA VAL A 59 -1.11 -15.22 12.47
C VAL A 59 -0.63 -14.48 11.22
N THR A 60 -0.58 -15.15 10.06
CA THR A 60 -0.26 -14.54 8.77
C THR A 60 -1.30 -13.50 8.36
N GLY A 61 -2.60 -13.79 8.54
CA GLY A 61 -3.66 -12.83 8.27
C GLY A 61 -3.62 -11.61 9.20
N TRP A 62 -3.27 -11.79 10.48
CA TRP A 62 -2.99 -10.67 11.39
C TRP A 62 -1.80 -9.81 10.92
N CYS A 63 -0.73 -10.44 10.39
CA CYS A 63 0.38 -9.71 9.79
C CYS A 63 -0.06 -8.89 8.57
N VAL A 64 -0.91 -9.44 7.71
CA VAL A 64 -1.50 -8.71 6.57
C VAL A 64 -2.30 -7.50 7.06
N ILE A 65 -3.19 -7.68 8.05
CA ILE A 65 -3.98 -6.59 8.65
C ILE A 65 -3.05 -5.49 9.21
N ALA A 66 -2.00 -5.88 9.94
CA ALA A 66 -1.02 -4.95 10.49
C ALA A 66 -0.27 -4.18 9.39
N SER A 67 0.11 -4.84 8.28
CA SER A 67 0.72 -4.18 7.13
C SER A 67 -0.20 -3.10 6.54
N PHE A 68 -1.49 -3.39 6.35
CA PHE A 68 -2.46 -2.42 5.84
C PHE A 68 -2.63 -1.22 6.78
N MET A 69 -2.70 -1.46 8.09
CA MET A 69 -2.83 -0.40 9.10
C MET A 69 -1.59 0.50 9.16
N LEU A 70 -0.40 -0.09 9.17
CA LEU A 70 0.86 0.66 9.17
C LEU A 70 1.07 1.44 7.85
N SER A 71 0.67 0.88 6.71
CA SER A 71 0.69 1.60 5.43
C SER A 71 -0.18 2.85 5.44
N SER A 72 -1.37 2.78 6.06
CA SER A 72 -2.30 3.93 6.12
C SER A 72 -1.80 5.12 6.95
N VAL A 73 -0.81 4.89 7.84
CA VAL A 73 -0.16 5.96 8.61
C VAL A 73 0.94 6.63 7.79
N THR A 74 1.52 5.89 6.84
CA THR A 74 2.72 6.32 6.10
C THR A 74 2.38 6.94 4.73
N GLY A 75 1.19 6.66 4.18
CA GLY A 75 0.73 7.15 2.88
C GLY A 75 -0.74 7.53 2.89
#